data_AF-A0A0A0LKA2-F1
#
_entry.id   AF-A0A0A0LKA2-F1
#
_cell.length_a   1.000
_cell.length_b   1.000
_cell.length_c   1.000
_cell.angle_alpha   90.00
_cell.angle_beta   90.00
_cell.angle_gamma   90.00
#
_symmetry.space_group_name_H-M   'P 1'
#
loop_
_entity.id
_entity.type
_entity.pdbx_description
1 polymer ?
#
loop_
_entity_poly.entity_id
_entity_poly.type
_entity_poly.pdbx_seq_one_letter_code
_entity_poly.pdbx_strand_id
1 'polypeptide(L)'
;MGCSISVVGEALLPYGSTSFITAQGRTNPNDANGFVFKECNVFGSGSAYLGRPWRAYSRVIFHNSNFSNIINPNGWDPWQFVGYE
;
A
#
# COMPACT_ATOMS: atom_id res chain seq x y z
N MET A 1 10.69 -17.89 -7.14
CA MET A 1 10.37 -16.78 -8.05
C MET A 1 9.16 -16.07 -7.45
N GLY A 2 9.37 -14.96 -6.76
CA GLY A 2 8.31 -14.19 -6.10
C GLY A 2 8.37 -12.74 -6.57
N CYS A 3 7.31 -11.97 -6.31
CA CYS A 3 7.27 -10.56 -6.68
C CYS A 3 8.18 -9.73 -5.75
N SER A 4 8.83 -8.70 -6.27
CA SER A 4 9.69 -7.80 -5.48
C SER A 4 9.15 -6.39 -5.59
N ILE A 5 8.81 -5.79 -4.46
CA ILE A 5 8.36 -4.40 -4.38
C ILE A 5 9.43 -3.61 -3.64
N SER A 6 10.14 -2.74 -4.37
CA SER A 6 11.18 -1.88 -3.83
C SER A 6 10.65 -0.46 -3.64
N VAL A 7 10.68 0.03 -2.40
CA VAL A 7 10.28 1.40 -2.03
C VAL A 7 11.53 2.29 -1.98
N VAL A 8 11.47 3.44 -2.66
CA VAL A 8 12.59 4.38 -2.78
C VAL A 8 12.27 5.73 -2.11
N GLY A 9 11.56 5.69 -0.97
CA GLY A 9 10.98 6.88 -0.32
C GLY A 9 12.03 7.91 0.11
N GLU A 10 13.17 7.46 0.63
CA GLU A 10 14.29 8.35 1.00
C GLU A 10 15.00 8.99 -0.20
N ALA A 11 14.98 8.35 -1.37
CA ALA A 11 15.72 8.82 -2.54
C ALA A 11 14.97 9.92 -3.32
N LEU A 12 13.64 9.99 -3.18
CA LEU A 12 12.79 10.81 -4.05
C LEU A 12 12.04 11.92 -3.33
N LEU A 13 11.92 11.86 -2.00
CA LEU A 13 11.08 12.79 -1.26
C LEU A 13 11.91 13.62 -0.26
N PRO A 14 11.64 14.94 -0.15
CA PRO A 14 12.21 15.73 0.94
C PRO A 14 11.76 15.16 2.28
N TYR A 15 12.65 15.25 3.28
CA TYR A 15 12.45 14.77 4.65
C TYR A 15 11.03 15.08 5.16
N GLY A 16 10.30 14.04 5.57
CA GLY A 16 8.95 14.15 6.14
C GLY A 16 7.79 13.75 5.22
N SER A 17 8.04 13.29 4.00
CA SER A 17 6.97 12.91 3.07
C SER A 17 6.50 11.46 3.26
N THR A 18 5.18 11.27 3.36
CA THR A 18 4.56 9.94 3.50
C THR A 18 4.51 9.19 2.18
N SER A 19 5.04 7.96 2.14
CA SER A 19 4.99 7.09 0.95
C SER A 19 3.86 6.06 1.03
N PHE A 20 3.31 5.69 -0.12
CA PHE A 20 2.23 4.70 -0.26
C PHE A 20 2.55 3.75 -1.40
N ILE A 21 2.49 2.44 -1.15
CA ILE A 21 2.74 1.43 -2.20
C ILE A 21 1.55 1.36 -3.16
N THR A 22 0.32 1.50 -2.66
CA THR A 22 -0.90 1.38 -3.47
C THR A 22 -1.88 2.53 -3.27
N ALA A 23 -2.64 2.82 -4.33
CA ALA A 23 -3.76 3.75 -4.34
C ALA A 23 -4.90 3.19 -5.21
N GLN A 24 -5.58 2.15 -4.75
CA GLN A 24 -6.60 1.46 -5.55
C GLN A 24 -7.90 2.30 -5.61
N GLY A 25 -8.48 2.41 -6.81
CA GLY A 25 -9.55 3.34 -7.15
C GLY A 25 -10.94 2.75 -7.33
N ARG A 26 -11.27 1.62 -6.70
CA ARG A 26 -12.60 0.99 -6.82
C ARG A 26 -13.68 1.91 -6.27
N THR A 27 -14.71 2.17 -7.08
CA THR A 27 -15.77 3.15 -6.81
C THR A 27 -17.12 2.53 -6.47
N ASN A 28 -17.32 1.24 -6.75
CA ASN A 28 -18.58 0.55 -6.46
C ASN A 28 -18.33 -0.73 -5.61
N PRO A 29 -19.14 -1.00 -4.57
CA PRO A 29 -18.95 -2.19 -3.73
C PRO A 29 -19.10 -3.50 -4.50
N ASN A 30 -19.91 -3.50 -5.56
CA ASN A 30 -20.20 -4.67 -6.40
C ASN A 30 -19.13 -4.91 -7.49
N ASP A 31 -18.19 -3.98 -7.66
CA ASP A 31 -17.09 -4.19 -8.61
C ASP A 31 -16.22 -5.36 -8.13
N ALA A 32 -15.98 -6.32 -9.01
CA ALA A 32 -15.14 -7.49 -8.74
C ALA A 32 -13.62 -7.18 -8.83
N ASN A 33 -13.24 -5.92 -9.04
CA ASN A 33 -11.84 -5.52 -9.21
C ASN A 33 -11.11 -5.26 -7.88
N GLY A 34 -9.78 -5.26 -7.95
CA GLY A 34 -8.89 -5.03 -6.82
C GLY A 34 -7.45 -5.40 -7.15
N PHE A 35 -6.53 -5.13 -6.23
CA PHE A 35 -5.14 -5.54 -6.36
C PHE A 35 -4.83 -6.70 -5.41
N VAL A 36 -4.13 -7.72 -5.91
CA VAL A 36 -3.63 -8.84 -5.10
C VAL A 36 -2.14 -9.01 -5.35
N PHE A 37 -1.36 -8.86 -4.27
CA PHE A 37 0.08 -9.06 -4.24
C PHE A 37 0.36 -10.36 -3.49
N LYS A 38 0.63 -11.43 -4.24
CA LYS A 38 0.85 -12.78 -3.70
C LYS A 38 2.32 -13.13 -3.72
N GLU A 39 2.84 -13.66 -2.60
CA GLU A 39 4.22 -14.14 -2.50
C GLU A 39 5.25 -13.06 -2.88
N CYS A 40 5.00 -11.83 -2.42
CA CYS A 40 5.88 -10.71 -2.65
C CYS A 40 6.86 -10.50 -1.48
N ASN A 41 8.03 -9.97 -1.78
CA ASN A 41 8.94 -9.39 -0.79
C ASN A 41 8.91 -7.86 -0.92
N VAL A 42 8.50 -7.17 0.13
CA VAL A 42 8.40 -5.71 0.19
C VAL A 42 9.55 -5.15 1.01
N PHE A 43 10.41 -4.35 0.39
CA PHE A 43 11.62 -3.83 0.99
C PHE A 43 11.99 -2.47 0.40
N GLY A 44 13.07 -1.85 0.86
CA GLY A 44 13.54 -0.57 0.35
C GLY A 44 14.10 0.32 1.45
N SER A 45 13.98 1.63 1.24
CA SER A 45 14.41 2.66 2.18
C SER A 45 13.30 3.67 2.48
N GLY A 46 13.41 4.35 3.62
CA GLY A 46 12.39 5.26 4.13
C GLY A 46 11.26 4.57 4.87
N SER A 47 10.12 5.26 4.93
CA SER A 47 8.91 4.80 5.61
C SER A 47 7.73 4.86 4.65
N ALA A 48 6.94 3.79 4.58
CA ALA A 48 5.79 3.69 3.69
C ALA A 48 4.61 2.95 4.31
N TYR A 49 3.41 3.31 3.87
CA TYR A 49 2.20 2.52 4.08
C TYR A 49 2.00 1.54 2.92
N LEU A 50 1.34 0.42 3.19
CA LEU A 50 0.88 -0.54 2.17
C LEU A 50 -0.04 0.12 1.13
N GLY A 51 -0.77 1.15 1.55
CA GLY A 51 -1.48 2.02 0.64
C GLY A 51 -2.47 2.94 1.32
N ARG A 52 -3.23 3.60 0.45
CA ARG A 52 -4.39 4.41 0.81
C ARG A 52 -5.51 4.20 -0.21
N PRO A 53 -6.78 4.35 0.17
CA PRO A 53 -7.87 4.32 -0.80
C PRO A 53 -7.80 5.55 -1.71
N TRP A 54 -7.81 5.38 -3.04
CA TRP A 54 -8.05 6.52 -3.94
C TRP A 54 -9.55 6.82 -4.09
N ARG A 55 -10.39 5.80 -3.87
CA ARG A 55 -11.85 5.87 -3.90
C ARG A 55 -12.44 5.00 -2.77
N ALA A 56 -13.69 5.28 -2.43
CA ALA A 56 -14.38 4.80 -1.23
C ALA A 56 -14.53 3.27 -1.09
N TYR A 57 -14.26 2.50 -2.14
CA TYR A 57 -14.38 1.04 -2.09
C TYR A 57 -13.06 0.34 -2.40
N SER A 58 -11.92 1.03 -2.27
CA SER A 58 -10.59 0.45 -2.48
C SER A 58 -10.44 -0.95 -1.87
N ARG A 59 -9.83 -1.85 -2.63
CA ARG A 59 -9.59 -3.24 -2.20
C ARG A 59 -8.22 -3.68 -2.65
N VAL A 60 -7.37 -3.98 -1.67
CA VAL A 60 -6.00 -4.44 -1.88
C VAL A 60 -5.71 -5.59 -0.90
N ILE A 61 -5.11 -6.67 -1.39
CA ILE A 61 -4.71 -7.81 -0.57
C ILE A 61 -3.22 -8.06 -0.78
N PHE A 62 -2.47 -8.17 0.31
CA PHE A 62 -1.15 -8.79 0.32
C PHE A 62 -1.28 -10.18 0.95
N HIS A 63 -0.99 -11.23 0.19
CA HIS A 63 -1.16 -12.61 0.64
C HIS A 63 0.17 -13.37 0.62
N ASN A 64 0.54 -13.98 1.75
CA ASN A 64 1.78 -14.73 1.91
C ASN A 64 3.02 -13.91 1.49
N SER A 65 3.06 -12.63 1.87
CA SER A 65 4.11 -11.69 1.51
C SER A 65 4.96 -11.32 2.74
N ASN A 66 6.24 -11.05 2.51
CA ASN A 66 7.16 -10.56 3.54
C ASN A 66 7.30 -9.05 3.47
N PHE A 67 7.41 -8.40 4.62
CA PHE A 67 7.58 -6.95 4.73
C PHE A 67 8.82 -6.65 5.58
N SER A 68 9.72 -5.82 5.07
CA SER A 68 10.80 -5.28 5.90
C SER A 68 10.26 -4.18 6.83
N ASN A 69 11.13 -3.71 7.72
CA ASN A 69 10.82 -2.70 8.74
C ASN A 69 10.51 -1.28 8.18
N ILE A 70 10.47 -1.11 6.87
CA ILE A 70 10.09 0.17 6.24
C ILE A 70 8.57 0.39 6.24
N ILE A 71 7.78 -0.66 6.45
CA ILE A 71 6.34 -0.55 6.48
C ILE A 71 5.90 0.04 7.82
N ASN A 72 5.13 1.11 7.76
CA ASN A 72 4.54 1.73 8.92
C ASN A 72 3.70 0.69 9.70
N PRO A 73 3.83 0.57 11.04
CA PRO A 73 3.09 -0.40 11.83
C PRO A 73 1.55 -0.31 11.71
N ASN A 74 1.01 0.88 11.39
CA ASN A 74 -0.42 1.04 11.11
C ASN A 74 -0.85 0.33 9.81
N GLY A 75 0.10 0.03 8.93
CA GLY A 75 -0.11 -0.68 7.65
C GLY A 75 -0.75 0.19 6.58
N TRP A 76 -1.91 0.77 6.85
CA TRP A 76 -2.72 1.53 5.89
C TRP A 76 -3.03 2.94 6.39
N ASP A 77 -3.24 3.85 5.44
CA ASP A 77 -3.74 5.21 5.71
C ASP A 77 -5.14 5.33 5.08
N PRO A 78 -6.17 5.72 5.86
CA PRO A 78 -7.54 5.79 5.37
C PRO A 78 -7.78 6.99 4.41
N TRP A 79 -6.81 7.88 4.29
CA TRP A 79 -6.87 9.14 3.57
C TRP A 79 -8.07 9.99 3.99
N GLN A 80 -9.13 10.03 3.19
CA GLN A 80 -10.36 10.77 3.47
C GLN A 80 -11.57 9.87 3.76
N PHE A 81 -11.34 8.55 3.88
CA PHE A 81 -12.41 7.56 3.93
C PHE A 81 -12.59 6.89 5.29
N VAL A 82 -12.08 7.48 6.38
CA VAL A 82 -12.18 6.97 7.76
C VAL A 82 -13.56 6.37 8.06
N GLY A 83 -13.61 5.10 8.44
CA GLY A 83 -14.81 4.30 8.69
C GLY A 83 -15.42 3.60 7.47
N TYR A 84 -14.86 3.82 6.28
CA TYR A 84 -15.26 3.22 5.00
C TYR A 84 -14.08 2.55 4.26
N GLU A 85 -12.90 2.55 4.87
CA GLU A 85 -11.76 1.69 4.48
C GLU A 85 -12.06 0.20 4.47
#